data_AF-X0VMD4-F1
#
_entry.id   AF-X0VMD4-F1
#
_cell.length_a   1.000
_cell.length_b   1.000
_cell.length_c   1.000
_cell.angle_alpha   90.00
_cell.angle_beta   90.00
_cell.angle_gamma   90.00
#
_symmetry.space_group_name_H-M   'P 1'
#
loop_
_entity.id
_entity.type
_entity.pdbx_description
1 polymer ?
#
loop_
_entity_poly.entity_id
_entity_poly.type
_entity_poly.pdbx_seq_one_letter_code
_entity_poly.pdbx_strand_id
1 'polypeptide(L)' 'MTETNQNKEGAEILNLESLLDYQEGSVVSRMLVNKKVGSVTLFSFDKDQG' A
#
# COMPACT_ATOMS: atom_id res chain seq x y z
N MET A 1 -22.92 -7.68 -5.43
CA MET A 1 -22.70 -6.32 -6.02
C MET A 1 -21.61 -5.66 -5.20
N THR A 2 -20.43 -5.28 -5.70
CA THR A 2 -19.90 -5.05 -7.04
C THR A 2 -18.42 -5.44 -7.05
N GLU A 3 -18.03 -6.35 -7.94
CA GLU A 3 -16.62 -6.47 -8.34
C GLU A 3 -16.34 -5.35 -9.32
N THR A 4 -15.55 -4.37 -8.91
CA THR A 4 -15.11 -3.31 -9.82
C THR A 4 -13.64 -3.52 -10.14
N ASN A 5 -13.37 -4.48 -11.03
CA ASN A 5 -12.10 -4.51 -11.75
C ASN A 5 -12.11 -3.35 -12.75
N GLN A 6 -11.49 -2.24 -12.38
CA GLN A 6 -11.22 -1.14 -13.30
C GLN A 6 -9.76 -1.24 -13.72
N ASN A 7 -9.54 -1.63 -14.98
CA ASN A 7 -8.30 -1.30 -15.66
C ASN A 7 -8.23 0.24 -15.73
N LYS A 8 -7.54 0.86 -14.76
CA LYS A 8 -7.43 2.31 -14.66
C LYS A 8 -6.35 2.82 -15.61
N GLU A 9 -6.77 3.27 -16.78
CA GLU A 9 -5.96 4.14 -17.63
C GLU A 9 -6.02 5.58 -17.07
N GLY A 10 -5.13 5.91 -16.13
CA GLY A 10 -5.05 7.25 -15.54
C GLY A 10 -4.32 7.30 -14.19
N ALA A 11 -3.96 8.50 -13.74
CA ALA A 11 -3.43 8.69 -12.39
C ALA A 11 -4.53 8.43 -11.35
N GLU A 12 -4.22 7.65 -10.32
CA GLU A 12 -5.12 7.30 -9.24
C GLU A 12 -4.66 7.95 -7.93
N ILE A 13 -5.59 8.59 -7.21
CA ILE A 13 -5.37 9.03 -5.84
C ILE A 13 -5.65 7.85 -4.91
N LEU A 14 -4.63 7.47 -4.12
CA LEU A 14 -4.71 6.37 -3.18
C LEU A 14 -4.95 6.89 -1.75
N ASN A 15 -5.91 6.30 -1.03
CA ASN A 15 -6.04 6.50 0.41
C ASN A 15 -5.12 5.51 1.14
N LEU A 16 -3.95 5.97 1.59
CA LEU A 16 -2.92 5.11 2.17
C LEU A 16 -3.38 4.37 3.44
N GLU A 17 -4.22 4.99 4.27
CA GLU A 17 -4.75 4.38 5.50
C GLU A 17 -5.60 3.15 5.19
N SER A 18 -6.38 3.18 4.10
CA SER A 18 -7.17 2.03 3.66
C SER A 18 -6.34 0.91 3.01
N LEU A 19 -5.06 1.17 2.73
CA LEU A 19 -4.19 0.24 2.02
C LEU A 19 -3.28 -0.55 2.95
N LEU A 20 -3.22 -0.25 4.24
CA LEU A 20 -2.36 -1.00 5.12
C LEU A 20 -2.79 -0.84 6.57
N ASP A 21 -2.96 -1.96 7.25
CA ASP A 21 -3.30 -1.97 8.66
C ASP A 21 -2.02 -1.91 9.50
N TYR A 22 -2.14 -1.20 10.61
CA TYR A 22 -1.15 -1.26 11.68
C TYR A 22 -1.32 -2.57 12.47
N GLN A 23 -0.20 -3.14 12.91
CA GLN A 23 -0.20 -4.31 13.78
C GLN A 23 0.80 -4.10 14.92
N GLU A 24 0.32 -4.28 16.16
CA GLU A 24 1.15 -4.21 17.36
C GLU A 24 2.27 -5.26 17.31
N GLY A 25 3.48 -4.87 17.71
CA GLY A 25 4.66 -5.72 17.72
C GLY A 25 5.16 -6.13 16.34
N SER A 26 4.84 -5.40 15.26
CA SER A 26 5.19 -5.81 13.90
C SER A 26 5.49 -4.64 12.96
N VAL A 27 6.22 -4.94 11.88
CA VAL A 27 6.32 -4.08 10.69
C VAL A 27 5.49 -4.70 9.58
N VAL A 28 4.53 -3.95 9.05
CA VAL A 28 3.68 -4.36 7.94
C VAL A 28 4.08 -3.58 6.70
N SER A 29 4.18 -4.23 5.54
CA SER A 29 4.54 -3.57 4.29
C SER A 29 3.66 -3.99 3.12
N ARG A 30 3.42 -3.06 2.19
CA ARG A 30 2.73 -3.31 0.92
C ARG A 30 3.42 -2.56 -0.20
N MET A 31 3.79 -3.31 -1.24
CA MET A 31 4.37 -2.74 -2.45
C MET A 31 3.25 -2.21 -3.36
N LEU A 32 3.26 -0.90 -3.62
CA LEU A 32 2.25 -0.19 -4.41
C LEU A 32 2.65 -0.08 -5.89
N VAL A 33 3.95 0.11 -6.15
CA VAL A 33 4.49 0.21 -7.50
C VAL A 33 5.69 -0.72 -7.60
N ASN A 34 5.71 -1.55 -8.64
CA ASN A 34 6.87 -2.33 -9.02
C ASN A 34 7.08 -2.19 -10.54
N LYS A 35 7.97 -1.27 -10.93
CA LYS A 35 8.31 -1.02 -12.33
C LYS A 35 9.82 -1.05 -12.48
N LYS A 36 10.29 -1.27 -13.71
CA LYS A 36 11.73 -1.26 -14.02
C LYS A 36 12.43 0.05 -13.60
N VAL A 37 11.70 1.16 -13.65
CA VAL A 37 12.20 2.50 -13.31
C VAL A 37 12.25 2.76 -11.80
N GLY A 38 11.62 1.90 -10.99
CA GLY A 38 11.56 2.07 -9.54
C GLY A 38 10.37 1.37 -8.91
N SER A 39 10.43 1.25 -7.59
CA SER A 39 9.36 0.72 -6.76
C SER A 39 8.95 1.72 -5.69
N VAL A 40 7.71 1.57 -5.22
CA VAL A 40 7.17 2.33 -4.09
C VAL A 40 6.55 1.32 -3.13
N THR A 41 6.98 1.35 -1.89
CA THR A 41 6.51 0.46 -0.83
C THR A 41 6.03 1.29 0.35
N LEU A 42 4.80 1.01 0.80
CA LEU A 42 4.22 1.59 2.00
C LEU A 42 4.55 0.68 3.20
N PHE A 43 4.91 1.29 4.32
CA PHE A 43 5.21 0.60 5.57
C PHE A 43 4.39 1.18 6.71
N SER A 44 3.95 0.32 7.63
CA SER A 44 3.49 0.69 8.97
C SER A 44 4.39 0.03 9.98
N PHE A 45 4.88 0.83 10.91
CA PHE A 45 5.76 0.41 11.98
C PHE A 45 5.02 0.54 13.30
N ASP A 46 5.13 -0.49 14.12
CA ASP A 46 4.93 -0.31 15.54
C ASP A 46 6.02 0.59 16.14
N LYS A 47 5.70 1.28 17.23
CA LYS A 47 6.52 2.25 17.95
C LYS A 47 7.95 1.78 18.21
N ASP A 48 8.12 0.48 18.47
CA ASP A 48 9.40 -0.13 18.81
C ASP A 48 9.98 -1.00 17.67
N GLN A 49 9.49 -0.84 16.43
CA GLN A 49 9.97 -1.56 15.25
C GLN A 49 10.56 -0.58 14.22
N GLY A 50 11.80 -0.82 13.73
CA GLY A 50 12.50 0.07 12.80
C GLY A 50 13.79 -0.50 12.23
#